data_AF-A0A2D7VYM7-F1
#
_entry.id   AF-A0A2D7VYM7-F1
#
_cell.length_a   1.000
_cell.length_b   1.000
_cell.length_c   1.000
_cell.angle_alpha   90.00
_cell.angle_beta   90.00
_cell.angle_gamma   90.00
#
_symmetry.space_group_name_H-M   'P 1'
#
loop_
_entity.id
_entity.type
_entity.pdbx_description
1 polymer ?
#
loop_
_entity_poly.entity_id
_entity_poly.type
_entity_poly.pdbx_seq_one_letter_code
_entity_poly.pdbx_strand_id
1 'polypeptide(L)'
;MALKKSQKSLKKWTGQNWGYVSKGDAKKPRRKRGRYLPASVRKTMTASQKAYENRKKRAANKAGKQRAKYSKSTRKKVRRA
;
A
#
# COMPACT_ATOMS: atom_id res chain seq x y z
N MET A 1 2.83 -4.31 32.59
CA MET A 1 1.43 -4.51 32.13
C MET A 1 1.40 -5.21 30.78
N ALA A 2 0.51 -6.18 30.59
CA ALA A 2 0.28 -6.78 29.27
C ALA A 2 -0.48 -5.81 28.35
N LEU A 3 -0.09 -5.73 27.07
CA LEU A 3 -0.76 -4.88 26.09
C LEU A 3 -2.20 -5.34 25.82
N LYS A 4 -3.14 -4.39 25.74
CA LYS A 4 -4.52 -4.64 25.28
C LYS A 4 -4.51 -5.11 23.82
N LYS A 5 -5.55 -5.83 23.39
CA LYS A 5 -5.68 -6.34 22.00
C LYS A 5 -5.52 -5.24 20.94
N SER A 6 -6.12 -4.06 21.17
CA SER A 6 -5.99 -2.90 20.29
C SER A 6 -4.55 -2.39 20.19
N GLN A 7 -3.84 -2.32 21.32
CA GLN A 7 -2.43 -1.89 21.37
C GLN A 7 -1.51 -2.90 20.67
N LYS A 8 -1.77 -4.21 20.82
CA LYS A 8 -1.04 -5.25 20.08
C LYS A 8 -1.22 -5.11 18.56
N SER A 9 -2.47 -4.87 18.12
CA SER A 9 -2.78 -4.63 16.70
C SER A 9 -2.10 -3.37 16.17
N LEU A 10 -2.16 -2.27 16.92
CA LEU A 10 -1.49 -1.02 16.56
C LEU A 10 0.03 -1.22 16.46
N LYS A 11 0.65 -1.88 17.45
CA LYS A 11 2.10 -2.19 17.44
C LYS A 11 2.49 -3.03 16.22
N LYS A 12 1.66 -4.02 15.85
CA LYS A 12 1.89 -4.82 14.64
C LYS A 12 1.79 -3.96 13.37
N TRP A 13 0.83 -3.03 13.32
CA TRP A 13 0.61 -2.15 12.17
C TRP A 13 1.70 -1.07 12.02
N THR A 14 2.13 -0.45 13.12
CA THR A 14 3.20 0.56 13.14
C THR A 14 4.58 -0.05 12.92
N GLY A 15 4.79 -1.30 13.34
CA GLY A 15 6.04 -2.03 13.12
C GLY A 15 6.24 -2.52 11.67
N GLN A 16 5.26 -2.35 10.78
CA GLN A 16 5.44 -2.74 9.38
C GLN A 16 6.37 -1.75 8.65
N ASN A 17 7.26 -2.28 7.82
CA ASN A 17 8.07 -1.43 6.94
C ASN A 17 7.22 -0.91 5.77
N TRP A 18 6.74 0.32 5.89
CA TRP A 18 5.92 0.98 4.87
C TRP A 18 6.78 1.60 3.75
N GLY A 19 6.30 1.50 2.51
CA GLY A 19 7.02 2.10 1.39
C GLY A 19 6.24 2.06 0.09
N TYR A 20 6.82 2.67 -0.95
CA TYR A 20 6.24 2.63 -2.28
C TYR A 20 6.44 1.27 -2.94
N VAL A 21 5.50 0.94 -3.83
CA VAL A 21 5.51 -0.30 -4.61
C VAL A 21 6.58 -0.30 -5.70
N SER A 22 6.81 0.83 -6.37
CA SER A 22 7.86 0.97 -7.38
C SER A 22 9.10 1.63 -6.79
N LYS A 23 10.29 1.15 -7.18
CA LYS A 23 11.55 1.87 -6.93
C LYS A 23 11.45 3.27 -7.55
N GLY A 24 12.01 4.26 -6.86
CA GLY A 24 12.02 5.67 -7.29
C GLY A 24 10.71 6.45 -7.11
N ASP A 25 9.60 5.82 -6.69
CA ASP A 25 8.33 6.56 -6.50
C ASP A 25 8.42 7.63 -5.41
N ALA A 26 9.29 7.47 -4.41
CA ALA A 26 9.51 8.48 -3.38
C ALA A 26 10.06 9.80 -3.94
N LYS A 27 10.89 9.73 -4.99
CA LYS A 27 11.50 10.89 -5.66
C LYS A 27 10.54 11.63 -6.58
N LYS A 28 9.37 11.05 -6.89
CA LYS A 28 8.38 11.67 -7.77
C LYS A 28 7.56 12.71 -7.01
N PRO A 29 7.02 13.73 -7.70
CA PRO A 29 6.01 14.62 -7.13
C PRO A 29 4.84 13.83 -6.53
N ARG A 30 4.27 14.29 -5.41
CA ARG A 30 3.20 13.57 -4.67
C ARG A 30 2.08 13.05 -5.57
N ARG A 31 1.67 13.84 -6.57
CA ARG A 31 0.62 13.50 -7.55
C ARG A 31 0.98 12.31 -8.45
N LYS A 32 2.28 12.11 -8.73
CA LYS A 32 2.84 11.08 -9.62
C LYS A 32 3.30 9.81 -8.88
N ARG A 33 3.31 9.82 -7.54
CA ARG A 33 3.71 8.65 -6.73
C ARG A 33 2.71 7.51 -6.90
N GLY A 34 3.23 6.29 -6.90
CA GLY A 34 2.42 5.07 -6.92
C GLY A 34 1.82 4.74 -5.54
N ARG A 35 1.48 3.47 -5.38
CA ARG A 35 0.87 2.95 -4.16
C ARG A 35 1.88 2.86 -3.03
N TYR A 36 1.42 3.19 -1.82
CA TYR A 36 2.16 3.08 -0.57
C TYR A 36 1.59 1.91 0.23
N LEU A 37 2.40 0.89 0.50
CA LEU A 37 1.98 -0.40 1.06
C LEU A 37 3.06 -0.96 2.01
N PRO A 38 2.68 -1.82 2.97
CA PRO A 38 3.66 -2.44 3.84
C PRO A 38 4.50 -3.49 3.12
N ALA A 39 5.70 -3.76 3.62
CA ALA A 39 6.67 -4.67 3.00
C ALA A 39 6.13 -6.08 2.80
N SER A 40 5.35 -6.60 3.74
CA SER A 40 4.68 -7.92 3.67
C SER A 40 3.80 -8.04 2.41
N VAL A 41 3.09 -6.97 2.04
CA VAL A 41 2.26 -6.92 0.83
C VAL A 41 3.14 -6.71 -0.39
N ARG A 42 4.09 -5.76 -0.36
CA ARG A 42 4.95 -5.43 -1.51
C ARG A 42 5.77 -6.63 -1.98
N LYS A 43 6.27 -7.46 -1.06
CA LYS A 43 7.07 -8.66 -1.36
C LYS A 43 6.24 -9.77 -2.02
N THR A 44 4.97 -9.91 -1.65
CA THR A 44 4.07 -10.93 -2.22
C THR A 44 3.41 -10.52 -3.55
N MET A 45 3.66 -9.31 -4.04
CA MET A 45 3.10 -8.83 -5.31
C MET A 45 4.01 -9.14 -6.49
N THR A 46 3.44 -9.68 -7.55
CA THR A 46 4.13 -9.84 -8.85
C THR A 46 4.36 -8.48 -9.51
N ALA A 47 5.30 -8.40 -10.47
CA ALA A 47 5.55 -7.18 -11.24
C ALA A 47 4.27 -6.65 -11.91
N SER A 48 3.45 -7.53 -12.49
CA SER A 48 2.17 -7.18 -13.11
C SER A 48 1.17 -6.58 -12.11
N GLN A 49 1.06 -7.16 -10.91
CA GLN A 49 0.20 -6.63 -9.85
C GLN A 49 0.66 -5.24 -9.38
N LYS A 50 1.98 -5.05 -9.25
CA LYS A 50 2.57 -3.75 -8.87
C LYS A 50 2.24 -2.67 -9.92
N ALA A 51 2.43 -2.99 -11.20
CA ALA A 51 2.11 -2.09 -12.31
C ALA A 51 0.62 -1.74 -12.37
N TYR A 52 -0.26 -2.75 -12.24
CA TYR A 52 -1.71 -2.57 -12.24
C TYR A 52 -2.19 -1.66 -11.12
N GLU A 53 -1.71 -1.86 -9.89
CA GLU A 53 -2.14 -1.06 -8.74
C GLU A 53 -1.68 0.39 -8.82
N ASN A 54 -0.49 0.61 -9.38
CA ASN A 54 0.02 1.95 -9.68
C ASN A 54 -0.79 2.63 -10.77
N ARG A 55 -1.14 1.92 -11.86
CA ARG A 55 -2.03 2.43 -12.92
C ARG A 55 -3.36 2.85 -12.33
N LYS A 56 -3.96 2.00 -11.49
CA LYS A 56 -5.22 2.29 -10.79
C LYS A 56 -5.12 3.52 -9.87
N LYS A 57 -4.01 3.68 -9.15
CA LYS A 57 -3.79 4.87 -8.31
C LYS A 57 -3.66 6.13 -9.15
N ARG A 58 -2.90 6.09 -10.25
CA ARG A 58 -2.72 7.23 -11.15
C ARG A 58 -4.02 7.63 -11.83
N ALA A 59 -4.82 6.66 -12.28
CA ALA A 59 -6.14 6.93 -12.84
C ALA A 59 -7.07 7.62 -11.83
N ALA A 60 -7.09 7.14 -10.58
CA ALA A 60 -7.87 7.78 -9.52
C ALA A 60 -7.38 9.19 -9.19
N ASN A 61 -6.06 9.42 -9.14
CA ASN A 61 -5.49 10.74 -8.94
C ASN A 61 -5.84 11.69 -10.10
N LYS A 62 -5.77 11.22 -11.35
CA LYS A 62 -6.15 12.00 -12.54
C LYS A 62 -7.62 12.42 -12.49
N ALA A 63 -8.49 11.53 -11.98
CA ALA A 63 -9.90 11.80 -11.76
C ALA A 63 -10.21 12.62 -10.49
N GLY A 64 -9.21 13.21 -9.82
CA GLY A 64 -9.40 14.03 -8.62
C GLY A 64 -9.84 13.26 -7.37
N LYS A 65 -9.81 11.92 -7.38
CA LYS A 65 -10.29 11.10 -6.26
C LYS A 65 -9.28 11.10 -5.11
N GLN A 66 -9.75 11.45 -3.91
CA GLN A 66 -8.94 11.38 -2.70
C GLN A 66 -8.44 9.95 -2.41
N ARG A 67 -9.29 8.94 -2.64
CA ARG A 67 -9.01 7.52 -2.37
C ARG A 67 -9.14 6.68 -3.64
N ALA A 68 -8.22 5.73 -3.80
CA ALA A 68 -8.24 4.77 -4.90
C ALA A 68 -8.46 3.35 -4.34
N LYS A 69 -9.53 2.66 -4.75
CA LYS A 69 -9.81 1.28 -4.29
C LYS A 69 -8.69 0.32 -4.72
N TYR A 70 -8.28 -0.61 -3.85
CA TYR A 70 -7.38 -1.72 -4.22
C TYR A 70 -8.11 -2.71 -5.14
N SER A 71 -7.35 -3.45 -5.96
CA SER A 71 -7.88 -4.67 -6.60
C SER A 71 -8.32 -5.70 -5.54
N LYS A 72 -9.13 -6.67 -5.97
CA LYS A 72 -9.60 -7.74 -5.07
C LYS A 72 -8.41 -8.54 -4.50
N SER A 73 -7.38 -8.84 -5.30
CA SER A 73 -6.20 -9.60 -4.87
C SER A 73 -5.34 -8.83 -3.87
N THR A 74 -5.01 -7.56 -4.15
CA THR A 74 -4.24 -6.71 -3.24
C THR A 74 -4.99 -6.47 -1.93
N ARG A 75 -6.31 -6.27 -1.99
CA ARG A 75 -7.14 -6.12 -0.77
C ARG A 75 -7.08 -7.35 0.12
N LYS A 76 -7.11 -8.56 -0.47
CA LYS A 76 -6.94 -9.81 0.28
C LYS A 76 -5.56 -9.91 0.94
N LYS A 77 -4.50 -9.42 0.28
CA LYS A 77 -3.13 -9.38 0.84
C LYS A 77 -3.00 -8.37 1.98
N VAL A 78 -3.49 -7.15 1.79
CA VAL A 78 -3.45 -6.08 2.81
C VAL A 78 -4.20 -6.48 4.08
N ARG A 79 -5.35 -7.15 3.96
CA ARG A 79 -6.12 -7.62 5.12
C ARG A 79 -5.39 -8.68 5.96
N ARG A 80 -4.41 -9.38 5.40
CA ARG A 80 -3.64 -10.42 6.09
C ARG A 80 -2.30 -9.93 6.64
N ALA A 81 -1.90 -8.70 6.29
CA ALA A 81 -0.65 -8.08 6.70
C ALA A 81 -0.76 -7.52 8.12
#